data_AF-X1KQ80-F1
#
_entry.id   AF-X1KQ80-F1
#
_cell.length_a   1.000
_cell.length_b   1.000
_cell.length_c   1.000
_cell.angle_alpha   90.00
_cell.angle_beta   90.00
_cell.angle_gamma   90.00
#
_symmetry.space_group_name_H-M   'P 1'
#
loop_
_entity.id
_entity.type
_entity.pdbx_description
1 polymer ?
#
loop_
_entity_poly.entity_id
_entity_poly.type
_entity_poly.pdbx_seq_one_letter_code
_entity_poly.pdbx_strand_id
1 'polypeptide(L)'
;MSGRETLIVSDPTEIIDYYWSPDSQKIAYVPLNLDICVISVEGGQPRTVVKMNPELIKAGDYIWPSGWTSDSKKIIFYDTSKGLFA
;
A
#
# COMPACT_ATOMS: atom_id res chain seq x y z
N MET A 1 -19.74 2.53 23.23
CA MET A 1 -18.83 2.05 22.16
C MET A 1 -17.50 1.75 22.83
N SER A 2 -17.09 0.49 22.90
CA SER A 2 -15.78 0.10 23.41
C SER A 2 -14.88 -0.29 22.23
N GLY A 3 -14.26 0.70 21.60
CA GLY A 3 -13.25 0.43 20.58
C GLY A 3 -11.99 -0.08 21.25
N ARG A 4 -11.47 -1.24 20.81
CA ARG A 4 -10.13 -1.69 21.17
C ARG A 4 -9.18 -1.26 20.06
N GLU A 5 -8.19 -0.44 20.41
CA GLU A 5 -7.11 -0.10 19.50
C GLU A 5 -6.09 -1.25 19.47
N THR A 6 -5.59 -1.58 18.28
CA THR A 6 -4.52 -2.57 18.10
C THR A 6 -3.48 -2.00 17.15
N LEU A 7 -2.22 -2.04 17.57
CA LEU A 7 -1.10 -1.67 16.74
C LEU A 7 -0.83 -2.79 15.73
N ILE A 8 -1.06 -2.51 14.45
CA ILE A 8 -0.93 -3.51 13.37
C ILE A 8 0.45 -3.40 12.68
N VAL A 9 1.01 -2.20 12.59
CA VAL A 9 2.39 -1.96 12.10
C VAL A 9 3.17 -1.30 13.21
N SER A 10 4.23 -1.97 13.71
CA SER A 10 4.98 -1.54 14.90
C SER A 10 6.25 -0.75 14.59
N ASP A 11 6.59 -0.56 13.32
CA ASP A 11 7.79 0.16 12.91
C ASP A 11 7.44 1.63 12.63
N PRO A 12 8.12 2.63 13.23
CA PRO A 12 7.83 4.06 13.05
C PRO A 12 8.21 4.61 11.67
N THR A 13 8.37 3.76 10.64
CA THR A 13 8.43 4.27 9.27
C THR A 13 7.11 4.98 8.99
N GLU A 14 7.16 6.30 8.78
CA GLU A 14 5.96 7.10 8.58
C GLU A 14 5.16 6.49 7.42
N ILE A 15 3.96 6.00 7.74
CA ILE A 15 3.01 5.55 6.74
C ILE A 15 2.42 6.82 6.14
N ILE A 16 2.61 6.99 4.83
CA ILE A 16 2.15 8.20 4.13
C ILE A 16 0.74 8.03 3.57
N ASP A 17 0.30 6.78 3.35
CA ASP A 17 -1.04 6.47 2.84
C ASP A 17 -1.47 5.03 3.15
N TYR A 18 -2.78 4.77 3.20
CA TYR A 18 -3.34 3.43 3.44
C TYR A 18 -4.74 3.23 2.86
N TYR A 19 -5.05 1.98 2.52
CA TYR A 19 -6.29 1.56 1.85
C TYR A 19 -6.79 0.23 2.41
N TRP A 20 -8.00 0.23 2.93
CA TRP A 20 -8.68 -0.99 3.38
C TRP A 20 -9.11 -1.85 2.19
N SER A 21 -8.93 -3.16 2.29
CA SER A 21 -9.61 -4.08 1.38
C SER A 21 -11.12 -4.06 1.62
N PRO A 22 -11.96 -4.26 0.59
CA PRO A 22 -13.41 -4.23 0.71
C PRO A 22 -13.98 -5.24 1.74
N ASP A 23 -13.30 -6.37 1.94
CA ASP A 23 -13.66 -7.38 2.93
C ASP A 23 -13.19 -7.06 4.36
N SER A 24 -12.51 -5.92 4.56
CA SER A 24 -11.97 -5.46 5.86
C SER A 24 -10.97 -6.42 6.51
N GLN A 25 -10.32 -7.30 5.73
CA GLN A 25 -9.34 -8.27 6.25
C GLN A 25 -7.88 -7.85 6.01
N LYS A 26 -7.63 -6.88 5.13
CA LYS A 26 -6.27 -6.44 4.78
C LYS A 26 -6.19 -4.92 4.66
N ILE A 27 -4.99 -4.40 4.89
CA ILE A 27 -4.65 -3.00 4.63
C ILE A 27 -3.48 -2.98 3.66
N ALA A 28 -3.65 -2.29 2.53
CA ALA A 28 -2.53 -1.86 1.71
C ALA A 28 -2.02 -0.53 2.27
N TYR A 29 -0.71 -0.35 2.38
CA TYR A 29 -0.13 0.89 2.90
C TYR A 29 1.18 1.21 2.20
N VAL A 30 1.55 2.49 2.25
CA VAL A 30 2.77 3.02 1.64
C VAL A 30 3.66 3.55 2.77
N PRO A 31 4.86 2.99 3.01
CA PRO A 31 5.84 3.57 3.91
C PRO A 31 6.64 4.68 3.20
N LEU A 32 7.48 5.41 3.93
CA LEU A 32 8.38 6.44 3.37
C LEU A 32 9.27 5.97 2.21
N ASN A 33 9.60 4.68 2.13
CA ASN A 33 10.39 4.14 1.02
C ASN A 33 9.57 3.95 -0.28
N LEU A 34 8.28 4.32 -0.25
CA LEU A 34 7.31 4.28 -1.35
C LEU A 34 7.00 2.88 -1.88
N ASP A 35 7.40 1.82 -1.16
CA ASP A 35 6.93 0.48 -1.47
C ASP A 35 5.42 0.39 -1.27
N ILE A 36 4.75 -0.50 -2.01
CA ILE A 36 3.37 -0.87 -1.70
C ILE A 36 3.42 -2.16 -0.90
N CYS A 37 2.95 -2.09 0.33
CA CYS A 37 2.93 -3.20 1.27
C CYS A 37 1.49 -3.59 1.61
N VAL A 38 1.28 -4.84 2.00
CA VAL A 38 -0.01 -5.36 2.47
C VAL A 38 0.18 -6.07 3.79
N ILE A 39 -0.67 -5.79 4.77
CA ILE A 39 -0.71 -6.46 6.07
C ILE A 39 -2.12 -6.96 6.39
N SER A 40 -2.20 -8.07 7.14
CA SER A 40 -3.45 -8.56 7.72
C SER A 40 -3.90 -7.64 8.86
N VAL A 41 -5.22 -7.49 9.02
CA VAL A 41 -5.79 -6.73 10.16
C VAL A 41 -5.54 -7.42 11.51
N GLU A 42 -5.25 -8.72 11.48
CA GLU A 42 -4.81 -9.49 12.65
C GLU A 42 -3.35 -9.19 13.04
N GLY A 43 -2.64 -8.36 12.25
CA GLY A 43 -1.22 -8.08 12.41
C GLY A 43 -0.34 -9.12 11.70
N GLY A 44 0.92 -9.19 12.14
CA GLY A 44 1.93 -10.08 11.58
C GLY A 44 2.90 -9.37 10.64
N GLN A 45 3.61 -10.14 9.81
CA GLN A 45 4.63 -9.60 8.91
C GLN A 45 3.98 -9.01 7.65
N PRO A 46 4.25 -7.74 7.30
CA PRO A 46 3.81 -7.18 6.03
C PRO A 46 4.41 -7.91 4.83
N ARG A 47 3.67 -7.94 3.73
CA ARG A 47 4.14 -8.40 2.42
C ARG A 47 4.30 -7.23 1.47
N THR A 48 5.50 -6.98 0.99
CA THR A 48 5.73 -6.06 -0.14
C THR A 48 5.13 -6.65 -1.42
N VAL A 49 4.25 -5.89 -2.08
CA VAL A 49 3.60 -6.29 -3.34
C VAL A 49 4.17 -5.55 -4.54
N VAL A 50 4.64 -4.33 -4.34
CA VAL A 50 5.40 -3.56 -5.32
C VAL A 50 6.59 -2.97 -4.58
N LYS A 51 7.79 -3.22 -5.09
CA LYS A 51 9.02 -2.61 -4.60
C LYS A 51 9.35 -1.40 -5.46
N MET A 52 9.47 -0.23 -4.86
CA MET A 52 9.79 0.99 -5.58
C MET A 52 11.21 0.92 -6.13
N ASN A 53 11.38 1.34 -7.39
CA ASN A 53 12.68 1.47 -8.01
C ASN A 53 13.23 2.88 -7.73
N PRO A 54 14.39 3.02 -7.05
CA PRO A 54 14.99 4.33 -6.79
C PRO A 54 15.25 5.17 -8.05
N GLU A 55 15.49 4.54 -9.20
CA GLU A 55 15.69 5.26 -10.46
C GLU A 55 14.40 5.91 -10.98
N LEU A 56 13.22 5.34 -10.70
CA LEU A 56 11.94 6.00 -11.00
C LEU A 56 11.77 7.26 -10.14
N ILE A 57 12.06 7.16 -8.85
CA ILE A 57 11.98 8.30 -7.92
C ILE A 57 12.88 9.45 -8.40
N LYS A 58 14.11 9.15 -8.82
CA LYS A 58 15.06 10.15 -9.36
C LYS A 58 14.55 10.80 -10.65
N ALA A 59 13.83 10.06 -11.47
CA ALA A 59 13.21 10.58 -12.70
C ALA A 59 11.94 11.42 -12.43
N GLY A 60 11.45 11.47 -11.17
CA GLY A 60 10.19 12.11 -10.81
C GLY A 60 8.97 11.20 -11.02
N ASP A 61 9.19 9.94 -11.37
CA ASP A 61 8.14 8.92 -11.52
C ASP A 61 7.87 8.20 -10.20
N TYR A 62 6.64 7.70 -10.09
CA TYR A 62 6.16 6.97 -8.93
C TYR A 62 5.03 6.01 -9.31
N ILE A 63 4.87 5.00 -8.45
CA ILE A 63 3.75 4.06 -8.44
C ILE A 63 2.96 4.33 -7.17
N TRP A 64 1.65 4.52 -7.28
CA TRP A 64 0.81 4.78 -6.11
C TRP A 64 -0.47 3.94 -6.14
N PRO A 65 -0.88 3.34 -5.01
CA PRO A 65 -2.17 2.66 -4.93
C PRO A 65 -3.32 3.67 -5.04
N SER A 66 -4.38 3.27 -5.72
CA SER A 66 -5.66 4.00 -5.78
C SER A 66 -6.81 3.23 -5.15
N GLY A 67 -6.59 1.98 -4.75
CA GLY A 67 -7.57 1.15 -4.05
C GLY A 67 -7.43 -0.33 -4.33
N TRP A 68 -8.48 -1.08 -4.04
CA TRP A 68 -8.56 -2.53 -4.20
C TRP A 68 -9.59 -2.90 -5.26
N THR A 69 -9.41 -4.06 -5.90
CA THR A 69 -10.49 -4.69 -6.66
C THR A 69 -11.64 -5.06 -5.72
N SER A 70 -12.88 -5.06 -6.24
CA SER A 70 -14.08 -5.33 -5.44
C SER A 70 -14.11 -6.71 -4.80
N ASP A 71 -13.33 -7.66 -5.33
CA ASP A 71 -13.17 -9.02 -4.79
C ASP A 71 -12.06 -9.14 -3.72
N SER A 72 -11.44 -8.03 -3.31
CA SER A 72 -10.37 -7.96 -2.28
C SER A 72 -9.10 -8.74 -2.62
N LYS A 73 -8.86 -9.09 -3.89
CA LYS A 73 -7.71 -9.91 -4.30
C LYS A 73 -6.53 -9.12 -4.86
N LYS A 74 -6.76 -7.95 -5.43
CA LYS A 74 -5.71 -7.16 -6.10
C LYS A 74 -5.77 -5.69 -5.70
N ILE A 75 -4.63 -5.02 -5.84
CA ILE A 75 -4.48 -3.58 -5.66
C ILE A 75 -4.48 -2.94 -7.04
N ILE A 76 -5.24 -1.85 -7.17
CA ILE A 76 -5.23 -0.96 -8.32
C ILE A 76 -4.24 0.14 -7.98
N PHE A 77 -3.34 0.43 -8.91
CA PHE A 77 -2.35 1.48 -8.78
C PHE A 77 -2.11 2.12 -10.14
N TYR A 78 -1.59 3.34 -10.13
CA TYR A 78 -1.09 4.01 -11.32
C TYR A 78 0.43 4.00 -11.31
N ASP A 79 1.01 3.85 -12.51
CA ASP A 79 2.46 3.87 -12.74
C ASP A 79 2.74 5.00 -13.74
N THR A 80 3.29 6.10 -13.23
CA THR A 80 3.54 7.30 -14.03
C THR A 80 4.64 7.09 -15.08
N SER A 81 5.52 6.10 -14.88
CA SER A 81 6.59 5.76 -15.82
C SER A 81 6.10 5.08 -17.10
N LYS A 82 4.85 4.58 -17.11
CA LYS A 82 4.30 3.83 -18.25
C LYS A 82 3.59 4.69 -19.28
N GLY A 83 3.40 5.98 -19.01
CA GLY A 83 2.60 6.87 -19.86
C GLY A 83 1.16 6.38 -20.07
N LEU A 84 0.31 7.23 -20.65
CA LEU A 84 -0.93 6.75 -21.26
C LEU A 84 -0.60 6.30 -22.68
N PHE A 85 -0.71 4.99 -22.96
CA PHE A 85 -0.85 4.55 -24.35
C PHE A 85 -2.26 4.92 -24.80
N ALA A 86 -2.36 5.77 -25.83
CA ALA A 86 -3.59 6.06 -26.56
C ALA A 86 -3.82 5.03 -27.68
#